data_AF-A0A532TFY1-F1
#
_entry.id   AF-A0A532TFY1-F1
#
_cell.length_a   1.000
_cell.length_b   1.000
_cell.length_c   1.000
_cell.angle_alpha   90.00
_cell.angle_beta   90.00
_cell.angle_gamma   90.00
#
_symmetry.space_group_name_H-M   'P 1'
#
loop_
_entity.id
_entity.type
_entity.pdbx_description
1 polymer ?
#
loop_
_entity_poly.entity_id
_entity_poly.type
_entity_poly.pdbx_seq_one_letter_code
_entity_poly.pdbx_strand_id
1 'polypeptide(L)'
;MKFCDNCGNMLVPKNGKLHCKACEEEFDLDTSKTEDYTIKKSIKHDEKESAPIVVKESLRGDRISGDDRKAYEDLFDIVDGDAY
;
A
#
# COMPACT_ATOMS: atom_id res chain seq x y z
N MET A 1 -4.21 11.13 9.03
CA MET A 1 -4.73 10.60 7.75
C MET A 1 -5.70 9.48 8.06
N LYS A 2 -6.91 9.47 7.45
CA LYS A 2 -7.94 8.45 7.70
C LYS A 2 -7.97 7.47 6.52
N PHE A 3 -8.23 6.21 6.82
CA PHE A 3 -8.40 5.13 5.85
C PHE A 3 -9.84 4.63 5.91
N CYS A 4 -10.32 4.07 4.80
CA CYS A 4 -11.64 3.46 4.73
C CYS A 4 -11.63 2.14 5.52
N ASP A 5 -12.58 1.95 6.43
CA ASP A 5 -12.67 0.73 7.24
C ASP A 5 -13.05 -0.51 6.42
N ASN A 6 -13.68 -0.32 5.25
CA ASN A 6 -14.14 -1.40 4.39
C ASN A 6 -13.00 -1.97 3.50
N CYS A 7 -12.17 -1.10 2.92
CA CYS A 7 -11.15 -1.52 1.94
C CYS A 7 -9.71 -1.10 2.28
N GLY A 8 -9.49 -0.44 3.41
CA GLY A 8 -8.17 0.05 3.83
C GLY A 8 -7.59 1.15 2.95
N ASN A 9 -8.32 1.65 1.94
CA ASN A 9 -7.82 2.66 1.01
C ASN A 9 -7.84 4.05 1.65
N MET A 10 -6.94 4.93 1.21
CA MET A 10 -6.83 6.30 1.73
C MET A 10 -8.09 7.10 1.38
N LEU A 11 -8.72 7.72 2.40
CA LEU A 11 -9.87 8.59 2.19
C LEU A 11 -9.40 9.96 1.68
N VAL A 12 -10.02 10.42 0.60
CA VAL A 12 -9.69 11.68 -0.06
C VAL A 12 -10.80 12.71 0.22
N PRO A 13 -10.49 13.91 0.72
CA PRO A 13 -11.50 14.94 0.90
C PRO A 13 -12.08 15.37 -0.46
N LYS A 14 -13.40 15.39 -0.60
CA LYS A 14 -14.17 15.79 -1.78
C LYS A 14 -15.43 16.52 -1.33
N ASN A 15 -15.61 17.77 -1.75
CA ASN A 15 -16.79 18.59 -1.44
C ASN A 15 -17.13 18.70 0.07
N GLY A 16 -16.13 18.71 0.96
CA GLY A 16 -16.35 18.80 2.41
C GLY A 16 -16.67 17.47 3.11
N LYS A 17 -16.60 16.34 2.39
CA LYS A 17 -16.67 14.97 2.95
C LYS A 17 -15.41 14.18 2.61
N LEU A 18 -15.15 13.08 3.32
CA LEU A 18 -14.12 12.11 2.97
C LEU A 18 -14.71 11.05 2.04
N HIS A 19 -14.08 10.83 0.90
CA HIS A 19 -14.55 9.88 -0.11
C HIS A 19 -13.49 8.81 -0.37
N CYS A 20 -13.89 7.54 -0.36
CA CYS A 20 -13.03 6.44 -0.75
C CYS A 20 -13.08 6.20 -2.26
N LYS A 21 -11.93 6.20 -2.94
CA LYS A 21 -11.89 5.91 -4.39
C LYS A 21 -12.04 4.42 -4.75
N ALA A 22 -11.89 3.51 -3.79
CA ALA A 22 -11.95 2.07 -4.07
C ALA A 22 -13.35 1.48 -3.86
N CYS A 23 -14.05 1.86 -2.80
CA CYS A 23 -15.40 1.39 -2.48
C CYS A 23 -16.49 2.45 -2.68
N GLU A 24 -16.14 3.66 -3.11
CA GLU A 24 -17.06 4.78 -3.35
C GLU A 24 -17.87 5.26 -2.12
N GLU A 25 -17.46 4.85 -0.91
CA GLU A 25 -18.09 5.27 0.34
C GLU A 25 -17.75 6.73 0.70
N GLU A 26 -18.74 7.43 1.23
CA GLU A 26 -18.61 8.80 1.75
C GLU A 26 -18.71 8.80 3.29
N PHE A 27 -17.82 9.57 3.91
CA PHE A 27 -17.72 9.74 5.36
C PHE A 27 -17.76 11.23 5.67
N ASP A 28 -18.47 11.62 6.73
CA ASP A 28 -18.48 13.02 7.14
C ASP A 28 -17.13 13.42 7.77
N LEU A 29 -16.68 14.62 7.40
CA LEU A 29 -15.55 15.28 8.05
C LEU A 29 -16.06 15.95 9.32
N ASP A 30 -15.55 15.55 10.47
CA ASP A 30 -15.73 16.32 11.71
C ASP A 30 -15.27 17.75 11.47
N THR A 31 -16.21 18.69 11.66
CA THR A 31 -16.05 20.13 11.43
C THR A 31 -14.95 20.78 12.26
N SER A 32 -14.45 20.10 13.30
CA SER A 32 -13.33 20.53 14.13
C SER A 32 -11.94 20.23 13.55
N LYS A 33 -11.81 19.53 12.41
CA LYS A 33 -10.52 19.15 11.79
C LYS A 33 -10.42 19.51 10.31
N THR A 34 -11.33 20.36 9.82
CA THR A 34 -11.40 20.77 8.40
C THR A 34 -10.21 21.61 7.94
N GLU A 35 -9.52 22.28 8.86
CA GLU A 35 -8.35 23.11 8.54
C GLU A 35 -7.14 22.28 8.04
N ASP A 36 -7.04 21.01 8.42
CA ASP A 36 -5.90 20.14 8.06
C ASP A 36 -5.98 19.55 6.63
N TYR A 37 -7.13 19.66 5.97
CA TYR A 37 -7.40 18.98 4.69
C TYR A 37 -7.59 19.97 3.53
N THR A 38 -6.56 20.79 3.28
CA THR A 38 -6.57 21.71 2.13
C THR A 38 -5.91 21.07 0.91
N ILE A 39 -6.68 20.80 -0.15
CA ILE A 39 -6.13 20.38 -1.45
C ILE A 39 -5.41 21.57 -2.08
N LYS A 40 -4.08 21.66 -1.90
CA LYS A 40 -3.28 22.76 -2.47
C LYS A 40 -3.07 22.67 -3.98
N LYS A 41 -3.11 21.46 -4.55
CA LYS A 41 -2.93 21.23 -5.98
C LYS A 41 -3.59 19.92 -6.39
N SER A 42 -4.44 19.97 -7.42
CA SER A 42 -4.89 18.75 -8.09
C SER A 42 -3.87 18.41 -9.18
N ILE A 43 -3.29 17.22 -9.11
CA ILE A 43 -2.47 16.66 -10.18
C ILE A 43 -3.41 15.76 -10.97
N LYS A 44 -3.80 16.20 -12.16
CA LYS A 44 -4.55 15.36 -13.10
C LYS A 44 -3.52 14.50 -13.82
N HIS A 45 -3.61 13.19 -13.63
CA HIS A 45 -2.82 12.24 -14.41
C HIS A 45 -3.41 12.20 -15.82
N ASP A 46 -2.60 12.48 -16.84
CA ASP A 46 -2.94 12.16 -18.23
C ASP A 46 -2.66 10.66 -18.43
N GLU A 47 -3.53 9.92 -19.13
CA GLU A 47 -3.31 8.49 -19.39
C GLU A 47 -2.01 8.23 -20.17
N LYS A 48 -1.51 9.25 -20.88
CA LYS A 48 -0.20 9.26 -21.55
C LYS A 48 0.99 9.36 -20.59
N GLU A 49 0.77 9.79 -19.35
CA GLU A 49 1.78 9.84 -18.30
C GLU A 49 1.91 8.51 -17.54
N SER A 50 1.20 7.46 -17.98
CA SER A 50 1.38 6.11 -17.45
C SER A 50 2.84 5.69 -17.63
N ALA A 51 3.62 5.86 -16.55
CA ALA A 51 4.96 5.33 -16.51
C ALA A 51 4.84 3.83 -16.84
N PRO A 52 5.65 3.30 -17.76
CA PRO A 52 5.60 1.88 -18.05
C PRO A 52 5.78 1.15 -16.73
N ILE A 53 4.84 0.25 -16.40
CA ILE A 53 5.07 -0.71 -15.33
C ILE A 53 6.22 -1.56 -15.85
N VAL A 54 7.45 -1.20 -15.46
CA VAL A 54 8.63 -2.02 -15.73
C VAL A 54 8.49 -3.22 -14.81
N VAL A 55 7.67 -4.17 -15.24
CA VAL A 55 7.82 -5.55 -14.82
C VAL A 55 9.17 -5.95 -15.41
N LYS A 56 10.25 -5.66 -14.68
CA LYS A 56 11.48 -6.41 -14.89
C LYS A 56 10.99 -7.84 -14.77
N GLU A 57 11.05 -8.62 -15.85
CA GLU A 57 11.03 -10.07 -15.76
C GLU A 57 12.12 -10.38 -14.77
N SER A 58 11.75 -10.46 -13.49
CA SER A 58 12.68 -10.80 -12.47
C SER A 58 13.03 -12.22 -12.81
N LEU A 59 14.23 -12.38 -13.38
CA LEU A 59 14.95 -13.62 -13.62
C LEU A 59 14.11 -14.78 -13.10
N ARG A 60 13.38 -15.46 -13.99
CA ARG A 60 12.67 -16.71 -13.70
C ARG A 60 13.68 -17.85 -13.45
N GLY A 61 14.80 -17.54 -12.82
CA GLY A 61 15.76 -18.47 -12.25
C GLY A 61 15.67 -18.36 -10.74
N ASP A 62 15.89 -19.47 -10.06
CA ASP A 62 15.98 -19.51 -8.61
C ASP A 62 16.90 -18.38 -8.12
N ARG A 63 16.33 -17.40 -7.40
CA ARG A 63 17.04 -16.21 -6.90
C ARG A 63 18.10 -16.55 -5.85
N ILE A 64 18.16 -17.81 -5.44
CA ILE A 64 19.01 -18.37 -4.41
C ILE A 64 19.42 -19.77 -4.85
N SER A 65 20.68 -20.15 -4.61
CA SER A 65 21.10 -21.53 -4.83
C SER A 65 20.35 -22.49 -3.88
N GLY A 66 20.33 -23.78 -4.20
CA GLY A 66 19.77 -24.78 -3.28
C GLY A 66 20.43 -24.75 -1.90
N ASP A 67 21.74 -24.48 -1.88
CA ASP A 67 22.51 -24.34 -0.64
C ASP A 67 22.11 -23.09 0.15
N ASP A 68 21.89 -21.95 -0.52
CA ASP A 68 21.42 -20.72 0.14
C ASP A 68 20.01 -20.89 0.71
N ARG A 69 19.14 -21.63 0.01
CA ARG A 69 17.79 -21.96 0.48
C ARG A 69 17.85 -22.81 1.74
N LYS A 70 18.67 -23.86 1.72
CA LYS A 70 18.86 -24.77 2.85
C LYS A 70 19.43 -24.05 4.07
N ALA A 71 20.44 -23.20 3.89
CA ALA A 71 21.02 -22.42 4.98
C ALA A 71 20.00 -21.46 5.63
N TYR A 72 19.05 -20.92 4.84
CA TYR A 72 17.96 -20.12 5.36
C TYR A 72 16.98 -20.98 6.17
N GLU A 73 16.54 -22.12 5.63
CA GLU A 73 15.64 -23.06 6.33
C GLU A 73 16.24 -23.54 7.66
N ASP A 74 17.51 -23.98 7.66
CA ASP A 74 18.24 -24.40 8.87
C ASP A 74 18.29 -23.27 9.92
N LEU A 75 18.45 -22.01 9.51
CA LEU A 75 18.49 -20.86 10.43
C LEU A 75 17.16 -20.66 11.16
N PHE A 76 16.02 -20.79 10.46
CA PHE A 76 14.71 -20.57 11.07
C PHE A 76 14.20 -21.80 11.84
N ASP A 77 14.57 -23.01 11.41
CA ASP A 77 14.26 -24.25 12.16
C ASP A 77 14.98 -24.27 13.53
N ILE A 78 16.15 -23.64 13.66
CA ILE A 78 16.83 -23.48 14.95
C ILE A 78 16.08 -22.50 15.88
N VAL A 79 15.41 -21.49 15.33
CA VAL A 79 14.72 -20.46 16.13
C VAL A 79 13.43 -20.99 16.77
N ASP A 80 12.77 -21.95 16.13
CA ASP A 80 11.60 -22.63 16.71
C ASP A 80 11.97 -23.80 17.66
N GLY A 81 13.26 -24.15 17.76
CA GLY A 81 13.78 -25.26 18.56
C GLY A 81 14.30 -24.92 19.96
N ASP A 82 14.71 -23.66 20.22
CA ASP A 82 15.31 -23.22 21.49
C ASP A 82 14.39 -22.30 22.31
N ALA A 83 13.09 -22.62 22.33
CA ALA A 83 12.11 -21.96 23.18
C ALA A 83 11.45 -22.90 24.20
N TYR A 84 12.18 -23.88 24.77
CA TYR A 84 11.83 -24.56 26.03
C TYR A 84 13.06 -25.05 26.81
#